data_AF-A0A0U5H2C0-F1
#
_entry.id   AF-A0A0U5H2C0-F1
#
_cell.length_a   1.000
_cell.length_b   1.000
_cell.length_c   1.000
_cell.angle_alpha   90.00
_cell.angle_beta   90.00
_cell.angle_gamma   90.00
#
_symmetry.space_group_name_H-M   'P 1'
#
loop_
_entity.id
_entity.type
_entity.pdbx_description
1 polymer ?
#
loop_
_entity_poly.entity_id
_entity_poly.type
_entity_poly.pdbx_seq_one_letter_code
_entity_poly.pdbx_strand_id
1 'polypeptide(L)'
;MRISLNTSTNHQVNWRPKSRYIMRSLTLSPVLASLANVFKIPASQTILRPAVPLLNQTTISKPLTPGRQESKATFSTSSPLLKQKGRTYVDKRITLIRYFLHHPLTPRPLRFSRGRYLRHWTIHRAWQLYQANRRRAKQLELQRQWQAMNAACEELRTGAGDGGKLFRKSMIKTRVFRDMFPIEYGRLQTEGPGEGWNHDWKRPQPKR
;
A
#
# COMPACT_ATOMS: atom_id res chain seq x y z
N MET A 1 -63.42 -18.43 1.71
CA MET A 1 -63.51 -17.41 2.77
C MET A 1 -62.69 -17.86 3.97
N ARG A 2 -61.92 -16.93 4.55
CA ARG A 2 -61.09 -17.05 5.78
C ARG A 2 -59.85 -17.93 5.69
N ILE A 3 -58.75 -17.33 5.24
CA ILE A 3 -57.39 -17.74 5.61
C ILE A 3 -56.93 -16.77 6.69
N SER A 4 -56.65 -17.32 7.86
CA SER A 4 -56.30 -16.61 9.09
C SER A 4 -54.90 -15.97 8.98
N LEU A 5 -54.82 -14.69 9.30
CA LEU A 5 -53.57 -13.93 9.41
C LEU A 5 -52.88 -14.31 10.72
N ASN A 6 -51.71 -14.96 10.64
CA ASN A 6 -50.89 -15.22 11.81
C ASN A 6 -50.16 -13.94 12.25
N THR A 7 -50.40 -13.60 13.51
CA THR A 7 -49.92 -12.43 14.23
C THR A 7 -48.43 -12.52 14.56
N SER A 8 -47.74 -11.39 14.35
CA SER A 8 -46.35 -11.11 14.69
C SER A 8 -46.02 -11.36 16.17
N THR A 9 -45.14 -12.31 16.45
CA THR A 9 -44.53 -12.51 17.78
C THR A 9 -43.38 -11.53 17.97
N ASN A 10 -43.68 -10.50 18.77
CA ASN A 10 -42.79 -9.43 19.19
C ASN A 10 -41.81 -9.94 20.26
N HIS A 11 -40.57 -10.29 19.87
CA HIS A 11 -39.51 -10.63 20.82
C HIS A 11 -38.86 -9.36 21.38
N GLN A 12 -39.38 -8.90 22.51
CA GLN A 12 -38.74 -7.91 23.38
C GLN A 12 -37.49 -8.54 24.03
N VAL A 13 -36.30 -8.19 23.54
CA VAL A 13 -35.03 -8.60 24.16
C VAL A 13 -34.67 -7.60 25.26
N ASN A 14 -34.90 -8.02 26.51
CA ASN A 14 -34.66 -7.25 27.72
C ASN A 14 -33.15 -7.22 28.05
N TRP A 15 -32.47 -6.10 27.81
CA TRP A 15 -31.06 -5.90 28.17
C TRP A 15 -30.95 -5.39 29.62
N ARG A 16 -30.76 -6.31 30.58
CA ARG A 16 -30.28 -5.96 31.93
C ARG A 16 -28.75 -6.07 32.00
N PRO A 17 -28.00 -5.03 32.41
CA PRO A 17 -26.58 -5.17 32.67
C PRO A 17 -26.37 -5.79 34.06
N LYS A 18 -25.96 -7.06 34.12
CA LYS A 18 -25.42 -7.65 35.35
C LYS A 18 -23.95 -7.24 35.50
N SER A 19 -23.73 -6.12 36.18
CA SER A 19 -22.42 -5.78 36.75
C SER A 19 -22.10 -6.74 37.88
N ARG A 20 -21.13 -7.63 37.69
CA ARG A 20 -20.35 -8.29 38.74
C ARG A 20 -18.95 -8.59 38.19
N TYR A 21 -18.03 -7.64 38.37
CA TYR A 21 -16.61 -7.87 38.12
C TYR A 21 -16.04 -8.72 39.24
N ILE A 22 -15.79 -10.00 38.96
CA ILE A 22 -14.87 -10.84 39.74
C ILE A 22 -13.49 -10.63 39.12
N MET A 23 -12.60 -9.96 39.84
CA MET A 23 -11.18 -9.80 39.47
C MET A 23 -10.48 -11.17 39.58
N ARG A 24 -10.54 -11.95 38.50
CA ARG A 24 -9.57 -13.03 38.26
C ARG A 24 -8.28 -12.37 37.77
N SER A 25 -7.23 -12.43 38.56
CA SER A 25 -5.87 -12.10 38.11
C SER A 25 -5.48 -13.08 37.00
N LEU A 26 -5.44 -12.59 35.75
CA LEU A 26 -4.80 -13.33 34.67
C LEU A 26 -3.29 -13.27 34.87
N THR A 27 -2.70 -14.34 35.36
CA THR A 27 -1.26 -14.59 35.20
C THR A 27 -0.99 -14.79 33.71
N LEU A 28 -0.40 -13.78 33.05
CA LEU A 28 0.02 -13.92 31.65
C LEU A 28 1.05 -15.04 31.52
N SER A 29 0.87 -15.92 30.52
CA SER A 29 1.89 -16.89 30.12
C SER A 29 3.21 -16.18 29.78
N PRO A 30 4.37 -16.72 30.20
CA PRO A 30 5.69 -16.11 29.96
C PRO A 30 5.97 -15.89 28.46
N VAL A 31 5.37 -16.68 27.58
CA VAL A 31 5.49 -16.54 26.13
C VAL A 31 4.77 -15.27 25.62
N LEU A 32 3.62 -14.92 26.21
CA LEU A 32 2.90 -13.69 25.88
C LEU A 32 3.61 -12.44 26.43
N ALA A 33 4.26 -12.56 27.60
CA ALA A 33 5.07 -11.49 28.18
C ALA A 33 6.33 -11.19 27.34
N SER A 34 6.98 -12.22 26.77
CA SER A 34 8.13 -12.03 25.88
C SER A 34 7.76 -11.37 24.55
N LEU A 35 6.60 -11.69 23.96
CA LEU A 35 6.14 -11.03 22.73
C LEU A 35 5.73 -9.57 22.94
N ALA A 36 5.23 -9.21 24.13
CA ALA A 36 4.88 -7.84 24.47
C ALA A 36 6.11 -6.90 24.53
N ASN A 37 7.31 -7.43 24.82
CA ASN A 37 8.55 -6.65 24.80
C ASN A 37 9.10 -6.39 23.38
N VAL A 38 8.69 -7.17 22.38
CA VAL A 38 9.09 -6.99 20.96
C VAL A 38 8.22 -5.93 20.27
N PHE A 39 6.98 -5.75 20.72
CA PHE A 39 6.08 -4.71 20.23
C PHE A 39 5.95 -3.53 21.21
N LYS A 40 7.08 -3.00 21.68
CA LYS A 40 7.12 -1.65 22.25
C LYS A 40 6.81 -0.64 21.14
N ILE A 41 5.53 -0.45 20.86
CA ILE A 41 5.05 0.75 20.17
C ILE A 41 5.29 1.90 21.16
N PRO A 42 6.15 2.88 20.85
CA PRO A 42 6.25 4.07 21.68
C PRO A 42 4.92 4.83 21.56
N ALA A 43 4.07 4.65 22.57
CA ALA A 43 2.91 5.49 22.76
C ALA A 43 3.39 6.85 23.27
N SER A 44 3.13 7.88 22.46
CA SER A 44 3.06 9.30 22.86
C SER A 44 4.37 9.96 23.29
N GLN A 45 5.05 10.58 22.32
CA GLN A 45 5.67 11.88 22.55
C GLN A 45 4.83 12.94 21.83
N THR A 46 4.44 13.95 22.58
CA THR A 46 3.72 15.15 22.16
C THR A 46 4.42 15.82 20.98
N ILE A 47 3.66 16.25 19.97
CA ILE A 47 4.16 17.14 18.92
C ILE A 47 4.40 18.51 19.54
N LEU A 48 5.63 18.79 19.97
CA LEU A 48 6.17 20.14 20.03
C LEU A 48 6.92 20.38 18.72
N ARG A 49 6.62 21.53 18.10
CA ARG A 49 7.24 22.05 16.88
C ARG A 49 8.77 21.89 16.89
N PRO A 50 9.41 21.47 15.79
CA PRO A 50 10.83 21.72 15.61
C PRO A 50 11.03 23.21 15.29
N ALA A 51 11.44 23.99 16.29
CA ALA A 51 12.12 25.24 16.06
C ALA A 51 13.57 24.90 15.68
N VAL A 52 13.99 25.34 14.50
CA VAL A 52 15.38 25.25 14.04
C VAL A 52 16.31 26.05 14.98
N PRO A 53 17.40 25.47 15.50
CA PRO A 53 18.40 26.24 16.24
C PRO A 53 19.26 27.02 15.25
N LEU A 54 19.14 28.35 15.30
CA LEU A 54 20.08 29.27 14.69
C LEU A 54 21.38 29.24 15.51
N LEU A 55 22.43 28.65 14.94
CA LEU A 55 23.80 28.81 15.41
C LEU A 55 24.27 30.21 15.00
N ASN A 56 24.56 31.06 16.00
CA ASN A 56 25.69 31.98 16.02
C ASN A 56 25.70 32.75 17.34
N GLN A 57 26.41 32.21 18.35
CA GLN A 57 26.94 33.01 19.44
C GLN A 57 28.33 33.48 19.04
N THR A 58 28.44 34.74 18.61
CA THR A 58 29.65 35.51 18.81
C THR A 58 29.50 36.23 20.14
N THR A 59 30.37 35.88 21.09
CA THR A 59 30.71 36.72 22.22
C THR A 59 31.14 38.09 21.69
N ILE A 60 30.79 39.18 22.38
CA ILE A 60 31.67 40.34 22.64
C ILE A 60 30.96 41.30 23.60
N SER A 61 31.66 41.52 24.71
CA SER A 61 31.55 42.62 25.67
C SER A 61 31.56 44.00 25.02
N LYS A 62 30.76 44.92 25.56
CA LYS A 62 30.88 46.37 25.30
C LYS A 62 32.29 46.86 25.68
N PRO A 63 32.83 47.87 24.95
CA PRO A 63 32.96 49.17 25.60
C PRO A 63 32.61 50.38 24.70
N LEU A 64 32.72 51.54 25.33
CA LEU A 64 32.18 52.88 25.02
C LEU A 64 32.99 53.70 23.98
N THR A 65 32.27 54.40 23.08
CA THR A 65 32.49 55.78 22.52
C THR A 65 33.84 56.15 21.83
N PRO A 66 33.95 57.32 21.17
CA PRO A 66 33.25 57.75 19.96
C PRO A 66 34.25 58.21 18.85
N GLY A 67 33.97 57.90 17.58
CA GLY A 67 34.84 58.30 16.47
C GLY A 67 34.04 58.56 15.21
N ARG A 68 33.84 59.84 14.90
CA ARG A 68 33.24 60.36 13.68
C ARG A 68 34.05 59.93 12.46
N GLN A 69 33.48 59.14 11.55
CA GLN A 69 33.73 59.28 10.11
C GLN A 69 32.47 58.88 9.32
N GLU A 70 32.00 59.83 8.54
CA GLU A 70 30.93 59.71 7.56
C GLU A 70 31.33 58.66 6.51
N SER A 71 30.56 57.59 6.39
CA SER A 71 30.56 56.76 5.17
C SER A 71 29.12 56.48 4.76
N LYS A 72 28.67 57.24 3.77
CA LYS A 72 27.44 56.97 3.02
C LYS A 72 27.70 55.74 2.15
N ALA A 73 27.66 54.55 2.74
CA ALA A 73 27.64 53.32 1.97
C ALA A 73 26.21 53.09 1.46
N THR A 74 25.94 53.56 0.25
CA THR A 74 24.72 53.32 -0.51
C THR A 74 24.67 51.83 -0.88
N PHE A 75 24.24 50.97 0.04
CA PHE A 75 23.96 49.57 -0.27
C PHE A 75 22.55 49.44 -0.86
N SER A 76 22.44 49.77 -2.15
CA SER A 76 21.30 49.43 -2.99
C SER A 76 21.84 48.98 -4.35
N THR A 77 22.30 47.74 -4.43
CA THR A 77 22.57 47.05 -5.69
C THR A 77 21.33 46.28 -6.16
N SER A 78 20.19 46.96 -6.24
CA SER A 78 19.13 46.56 -7.16
C SER A 78 19.28 47.45 -8.38
N SER A 79 19.85 46.93 -9.46
CA SER A 79 19.88 47.59 -10.76
C SER A 79 18.46 48.08 -11.07
N PRO A 80 18.21 49.38 -11.35
CA PRO A 80 16.90 49.81 -11.79
C PRO A 80 16.60 49.05 -13.08
N LEU A 81 15.52 48.26 -13.06
CA LEU A 81 15.03 47.53 -14.22
C LEU A 81 14.95 48.50 -15.40
N LEU A 82 15.88 48.34 -16.36
CA LEU A 82 15.70 48.92 -17.69
C LEU A 82 14.31 48.50 -18.15
N LYS A 83 13.46 49.49 -18.46
CA LYS A 83 12.10 49.29 -18.96
C LYS A 83 12.18 48.38 -20.19
N GLN A 84 12.01 47.07 -19.99
CA GLN A 84 12.01 46.09 -21.07
C GLN A 84 10.82 46.41 -21.97
N LYS A 85 11.13 47.00 -23.12
CA LYS A 85 10.16 47.29 -24.18
C LYS A 85 9.94 46.00 -24.95
N GLY A 86 8.82 45.33 -24.66
CA GLY A 86 8.33 44.14 -25.36
C GLY A 86 8.06 42.97 -24.41
N ARG A 87 6.87 42.37 -24.49
CA ARG A 87 6.56 41.13 -23.77
C ARG A 87 7.54 40.05 -24.24
N THR A 88 8.35 39.51 -23.34
CA THR A 88 9.13 38.30 -23.63
C THR A 88 8.16 37.18 -23.97
N TYR A 89 8.40 36.50 -25.09
CA TYR A 89 7.62 35.32 -25.47
C TYR A 89 7.87 34.23 -24.42
N VAL A 90 6.88 34.01 -23.55
CA VAL A 90 6.91 32.90 -22.60
C VAL A 90 6.38 31.67 -23.33
N ASP A 91 7.24 30.68 -23.56
CA ASP A 91 6.82 29.41 -24.14
C ASP A 91 5.74 28.78 -23.25
N LYS A 92 4.54 28.60 -23.81
CA LYS A 92 3.38 28.00 -23.13
C LYS A 92 3.70 26.60 -22.62
N ARG A 93 4.61 25.86 -23.27
CA ARG A 93 5.08 24.54 -22.82
C ARG A 93 5.79 24.65 -21.47
N ILE A 94 6.66 25.64 -21.30
CA ILE A 94 7.37 25.90 -20.04
C ILE A 94 6.37 26.29 -18.95
N THR A 95 5.34 27.08 -19.27
CA THR A 95 4.26 27.41 -18.33
C THR A 95 3.47 26.18 -17.91
N LEU A 96 3.10 25.30 -18.86
CA LEU A 96 2.39 24.05 -18.56
C LEU A 96 3.26 23.10 -17.74
N ILE A 97 4.55 22.97 -18.06
CA ILE A 97 5.49 22.18 -17.27
C ILE A 97 5.58 22.72 -15.84
N ARG A 98 5.76 24.03 -15.66
CA ARG A 98 5.78 24.66 -14.33
C ARG A 98 4.47 24.48 -13.58
N TYR A 99 3.34 24.53 -14.29
CA TYR A 99 2.02 24.29 -13.73
C TYR A 99 1.88 22.84 -13.26
N PHE A 100 2.15 21.83 -14.10
CA PHE A 100 2.03 20.43 -13.69
C PHE A 100 3.07 20.01 -12.63
N LEU A 101 4.23 20.67 -12.59
CA LEU A 101 5.29 20.37 -11.61
C LEU A 101 5.02 20.99 -10.23
N HIS A 102 4.43 22.19 -10.17
CA HIS A 102 4.32 22.97 -8.93
C HIS A 102 2.89 23.28 -8.50
N HIS A 103 1.88 23.02 -9.34
CA HIS A 103 0.50 23.23 -8.94
C HIS A 103 0.05 22.07 -8.02
N PRO A 104 -0.47 22.35 -6.82
CA PRO A 104 -1.08 21.32 -5.99
C PRO A 104 -2.40 20.89 -6.65
N LEU A 105 -2.32 19.94 -7.58
CA LEU A 105 -3.46 19.28 -8.21
C LEU A 105 -4.28 18.46 -7.20
N THR A 106 -3.73 18.24 -6.00
CA THR A 106 -4.40 17.54 -4.93
C THR A 106 -5.34 18.49 -4.19
N PRO A 107 -6.65 18.18 -4.12
CA PRO A 107 -7.58 18.96 -3.33
C PRO A 107 -7.22 18.87 -1.84
N ARG A 108 -7.76 19.80 -1.05
CA ARG A 108 -7.56 19.79 0.42
C ARG A 108 -8.02 18.45 1.02
N PRO A 109 -7.36 17.95 2.08
CA PRO A 109 -7.75 16.69 2.72
C PRO A 109 -9.22 16.66 3.13
N LEU A 110 -9.87 15.53 2.86
CA LEU A 110 -11.29 15.33 3.11
C LEU A 110 -11.59 15.27 4.62
N ARG A 111 -12.56 16.08 5.07
CA ARG A 111 -13.01 16.11 6.47
C ARG A 111 -14.32 15.36 6.62
N PHE A 112 -14.32 14.29 7.40
CA PHE A 112 -15.53 13.51 7.69
C PHE A 112 -16.17 13.92 9.01
N SER A 113 -17.51 13.90 9.06
CA SER A 113 -18.24 13.90 10.33
C SER A 113 -18.05 12.56 11.05
N ARG A 114 -18.30 12.51 12.36
CA ARG A 114 -18.11 11.31 13.19
C ARG A 114 -18.82 10.07 12.62
N GLY A 115 -20.10 10.17 12.25
CA GLY A 115 -20.86 9.05 11.68
C GLY A 115 -20.31 8.57 10.33
N ARG A 116 -19.87 9.49 9.46
CA ARG A 116 -19.25 9.15 8.17
C ARG A 116 -17.88 8.50 8.37
N TYR A 117 -17.09 9.01 9.31
CA TYR A 117 -15.78 8.46 9.66
C TYR A 117 -15.89 7.00 10.13
N LEU A 118 -16.84 6.71 11.01
CA LEU A 118 -17.05 5.34 11.52
C LEU A 118 -17.48 4.36 10.41
N ARG A 119 -18.36 4.77 9.50
CA ARG A 119 -18.74 3.95 8.33
C ARG A 119 -17.53 3.67 7.44
N HIS A 120 -16.76 4.71 7.11
CA HIS A 120 -15.55 4.56 6.31
C HIS A 120 -14.53 3.62 6.98
N TRP A 121 -14.31 3.80 8.28
CA TRP A 121 -13.40 2.94 9.06
C TRP A 121 -13.85 1.47 9.06
N THR A 122 -15.16 1.23 9.21
CA THR A 122 -15.73 -0.12 9.20
C THR A 122 -15.55 -0.79 7.84
N ILE A 123 -15.87 -0.09 6.75
CA ILE A 123 -15.68 -0.59 5.38
C ILE A 123 -14.21 -0.87 5.11
N HIS A 124 -13.33 0.06 5.50
CA HIS A 124 -11.89 -0.11 5.33
C HIS A 124 -11.36 -1.33 6.10
N ARG A 125 -11.82 -1.54 7.33
CA ARG A 125 -11.41 -2.71 8.13
C ARG A 125 -11.94 -4.01 7.54
N ALA A 126 -13.19 -4.03 7.07
CA ALA A 126 -13.77 -5.18 6.37
C ALA A 126 -12.97 -5.52 5.10
N TRP A 127 -12.57 -4.52 4.33
CA TRP A 127 -11.70 -4.69 3.16
C TRP A 127 -10.34 -5.29 3.53
N GLN A 128 -9.69 -4.78 4.57
CA GLN A 128 -8.42 -5.34 5.04
C GLN A 128 -8.55 -6.81 5.45
N LEU A 129 -9.62 -7.17 6.16
CA LEU A 129 -9.91 -8.54 6.55
C LEU A 129 -10.14 -9.44 5.32
N TYR A 130 -10.96 -8.98 4.37
CA TYR A 130 -11.19 -9.66 3.10
C TYR A 130 -9.87 -9.90 2.33
N GLN A 131 -9.02 -8.89 2.23
CA GLN A 131 -7.72 -8.99 1.58
C GLN A 131 -6.77 -9.97 2.30
N ALA A 132 -6.78 -10.00 3.64
CA ALA A 132 -6.03 -10.98 4.41
C ALA A 132 -6.52 -12.41 4.13
N ASN A 133 -7.84 -12.61 4.10
CA ASN A 133 -8.45 -13.90 3.78
C ASN A 133 -8.13 -14.35 2.35
N ARG A 134 -8.20 -13.45 1.36
CA ARG A 134 -7.80 -13.75 -0.03
C ARG A 134 -6.35 -14.17 -0.15
N ARG A 135 -5.42 -13.47 0.51
CA ARG A 135 -3.99 -13.82 0.51
C ARG A 135 -3.77 -15.19 1.14
N ARG A 136 -4.42 -15.46 2.28
CA ARG A 136 -4.35 -16.76 2.96
C ARG A 136 -4.88 -17.88 2.07
N ALA A 137 -6.05 -17.69 1.45
CA ALA A 137 -6.62 -18.66 0.53
C ALA A 137 -5.69 -18.96 -0.66
N LYS A 138 -5.10 -17.92 -1.25
CA LYS A 138 -4.10 -18.08 -2.33
C LYS A 138 -2.87 -18.86 -1.86
N GLN A 139 -2.34 -18.57 -0.67
CA GLN A 139 -1.19 -19.29 -0.10
C GLN A 139 -1.50 -20.76 0.15
N LEU A 140 -2.67 -21.07 0.70
CA LEU A 140 -3.12 -22.45 0.92
C LEU A 140 -3.29 -23.20 -0.40
N GLU A 141 -3.86 -22.57 -1.42
CA GLU A 141 -4.03 -23.19 -2.73
C GLU A 141 -2.67 -23.48 -3.40
N LEU A 142 -1.71 -22.54 -3.33
CA LEU A 142 -0.35 -22.76 -3.81
C LEU A 142 0.35 -23.89 -3.04
N GLN A 143 0.17 -23.95 -1.71
CA GLN A 143 0.69 -25.03 -0.89
C GLN A 143 0.07 -26.38 -1.28
N ARG A 144 -1.25 -26.42 -1.52
CA ARG A 144 -1.97 -27.62 -1.97
C ARG A 144 -1.43 -28.12 -3.31
N GLN A 145 -1.25 -27.22 -4.27
CA GLN A 145 -0.68 -27.53 -5.58
C GLN A 145 0.75 -28.08 -5.45
N TRP A 146 1.58 -27.43 -4.63
CA TRP A 146 2.95 -27.89 -4.38
C TRP A 146 2.98 -29.28 -3.72
N GLN A 147 2.13 -29.53 -2.72
CA GLN A 147 2.03 -30.84 -2.06
C GLN A 147 1.60 -31.93 -3.04
N ALA A 148 0.60 -31.66 -3.89
CA ALA A 148 0.14 -32.59 -4.91
C ALA A 148 1.25 -32.91 -5.93
N MET A 149 1.95 -31.87 -6.41
CA MET A 149 3.10 -32.04 -7.32
C MET A 149 4.23 -32.85 -6.68
N ASN A 150 4.54 -32.57 -5.41
CA ASN A 150 5.59 -33.27 -4.66
C ASN A 150 5.23 -34.75 -4.48
N ALA A 151 4.00 -35.06 -4.10
CA ALA A 151 3.53 -36.44 -3.96
C ALA A 151 3.64 -37.22 -5.28
N ALA A 152 3.20 -36.62 -6.39
CA ALA A 152 3.34 -37.24 -7.72
C ALA A 152 4.81 -37.45 -8.13
N CYS A 153 5.70 -36.53 -7.78
CA CYS A 153 7.14 -36.69 -8.04
C CYS A 153 7.77 -37.81 -7.20
N GLU A 154 7.37 -37.96 -5.93
CA GLU A 154 7.82 -39.06 -5.07
C GLU A 154 7.32 -40.42 -5.56
N GLU A 155 6.08 -40.48 -6.06
CA GLU A 155 5.54 -41.67 -6.72
C GLU A 155 6.36 -42.02 -7.98
N LEU A 156 6.67 -41.05 -8.83
CA LEU A 156 7.52 -41.27 -10.01
C LEU A 156 8.95 -41.69 -9.65
N ARG A 157 9.44 -41.30 -8.47
CA ARG A 157 10.80 -41.62 -8.02
C ARG A 157 10.93 -43.05 -7.51
N THR A 158 9.88 -43.58 -6.89
CA THR A 158 9.93 -44.86 -6.14
C THR A 158 8.92 -45.90 -6.62
N GLY A 159 7.73 -45.48 -7.06
CA GLY A 159 6.60 -46.35 -7.40
C GLY A 159 6.55 -46.82 -8.85
N ALA A 160 7.22 -46.14 -9.78
CA ALA A 160 7.15 -46.47 -11.22
C ALA A 160 8.00 -47.69 -11.66
N GLY A 161 8.77 -48.30 -10.76
CA GLY A 161 9.60 -49.48 -11.05
C GLY A 161 10.77 -49.23 -12.04
N ASP A 162 11.01 -47.98 -12.41
CA ASP A 162 11.97 -47.57 -13.45
C ASP A 162 13.31 -47.06 -12.89
N GLY A 163 13.55 -47.26 -11.58
CA GLY A 163 14.71 -46.72 -10.88
C GLY A 163 14.79 -45.19 -10.91
N GLY A 164 13.65 -44.49 -10.96
CA GLY A 164 13.57 -43.03 -10.97
C GLY A 164 14.05 -42.39 -12.27
N LYS A 165 13.99 -43.10 -13.40
CA LYS A 165 14.39 -42.58 -14.73
C LYS A 165 13.45 -41.47 -15.20
N LEU A 166 12.14 -41.66 -15.08
CA LEU A 166 11.11 -40.68 -15.40
C LEU A 166 11.19 -39.47 -14.48
N PHE A 167 11.40 -39.68 -13.18
CA PHE A 167 11.65 -38.60 -12.23
C PHE A 167 12.84 -37.73 -12.69
N ARG A 168 13.99 -38.32 -12.99
CA ARG A 168 15.17 -37.58 -13.49
C ARG A 168 14.88 -36.78 -14.75
N LYS A 169 14.14 -37.36 -15.72
CA LYS A 169 13.73 -36.65 -16.94
C LYS A 169 12.80 -35.47 -16.65
N SER A 170 11.83 -35.63 -15.75
CA SER A 170 10.88 -34.57 -15.39
C SER A 170 11.54 -33.36 -14.72
N MET A 171 12.66 -33.57 -14.03
CA MET A 171 13.42 -32.50 -13.34
C MET A 171 14.32 -31.69 -14.29
N ILE A 172 14.48 -32.12 -15.55
CA ILE A 172 15.29 -31.41 -16.53
C ILE A 172 14.59 -30.10 -16.94
N LYS A 173 15.22 -28.97 -16.65
CA LYS A 173 14.70 -27.62 -16.97
C LYS A 173 15.15 -27.13 -18.35
N THR A 174 15.15 -28.01 -19.35
CA THR A 174 15.58 -27.67 -20.72
C THR A 174 14.65 -26.60 -21.30
N ARG A 175 15.25 -25.49 -21.79
CA ARG A 175 14.57 -24.34 -22.42
C ARG A 175 13.59 -23.55 -21.55
N VAL A 176 13.31 -23.96 -20.31
CA VAL A 176 12.42 -23.23 -19.37
C VAL A 176 12.85 -21.77 -19.18
N PHE A 177 14.16 -21.50 -19.17
CA PHE A 177 14.70 -20.14 -18.98
C PHE A 177 15.04 -19.40 -20.28
N ARG A 178 14.87 -20.03 -21.45
CA ARG A 178 15.17 -19.42 -22.75
C ARG A 178 13.90 -19.13 -23.54
N ASP A 179 13.04 -20.14 -23.70
CA ASP A 179 11.86 -20.06 -24.57
C ASP A 179 10.66 -19.40 -23.86
N MET A 180 10.73 -19.23 -22.53
CA MET A 180 9.66 -18.63 -21.70
C MET A 180 8.29 -19.31 -21.94
N PHE A 181 7.21 -18.60 -21.62
CA PHE A 181 5.85 -19.02 -21.94
C PHE A 181 5.46 -18.50 -23.33
N PRO A 182 4.69 -19.26 -24.14
CA PRO A 182 4.18 -18.76 -25.41
C PRO A 182 3.32 -17.51 -25.20
N ILE A 183 3.57 -16.46 -26.00
CA ILE A 183 2.96 -15.14 -25.81
C ILE A 183 1.44 -15.16 -25.90
N GLU A 184 0.87 -16.15 -26.59
CA GLU A 184 -0.58 -16.34 -26.71
C GLU A 184 -1.26 -16.64 -25.37
N TYR A 185 -0.55 -17.27 -24.42
CA TYR A 185 -1.07 -17.53 -23.07
C TYR A 185 -0.95 -16.33 -22.12
N GLY A 186 -0.18 -15.30 -22.48
CA GLY A 186 -0.04 -14.08 -21.70
C GLY A 186 -1.25 -13.14 -21.74
N ARG A 187 -2.35 -13.56 -22.40
CA ARG A 187 -3.58 -12.76 -22.53
C ARG A 187 -4.22 -12.54 -21.16
N LEU A 188 -4.48 -11.27 -20.83
CA LEU A 188 -5.13 -10.88 -19.59
C LEU A 188 -6.63 -11.18 -19.65
N GLN A 189 -7.24 -11.32 -18.48
CA GLN A 189 -8.69 -11.42 -18.36
C GLN A 189 -9.32 -10.05 -18.69
N THR A 190 -10.37 -10.06 -19.51
CA THR A 190 -11.14 -8.86 -19.93
C THR A 190 -12.50 -8.86 -19.23
N GLU A 191 -13.08 -7.67 -19.02
CA GLU A 191 -14.40 -7.48 -18.37
C GLU A 191 -15.56 -8.23 -19.09
N GLY A 192 -15.50 -8.35 -20.41
CA GLY A 192 -16.49 -9.09 -21.21
C GLY A 192 -15.81 -9.89 -22.33
N PRO A 193 -16.46 -10.98 -22.81
CA PRO A 193 -15.91 -11.78 -23.89
C PRO A 193 -15.99 -11.01 -25.22
N GLY A 194 -14.92 -11.08 -26.02
CA GLY A 194 -14.96 -10.72 -27.43
C GLY A 194 -15.45 -11.89 -28.28
N GLU A 195 -14.72 -12.21 -29.35
CA GLU A 195 -14.96 -13.39 -30.21
C GLU A 195 -14.78 -14.74 -29.48
N GLY A 196 -14.35 -14.72 -28.21
CA GLY A 196 -14.27 -15.91 -27.36
C GLY A 196 -13.10 -16.81 -27.72
N TRP A 197 -13.38 -18.02 -28.18
CA TRP A 197 -12.39 -19.06 -28.47
C TRP A 197 -12.30 -19.35 -29.98
N ASN A 198 -11.07 -19.39 -30.51
CA ASN A 198 -10.84 -19.73 -31.90
C ASN A 198 -10.78 -21.25 -32.07
N HIS A 199 -11.88 -21.83 -32.58
CA HIS A 199 -11.97 -23.26 -32.88
C HIS A 199 -11.23 -23.66 -34.17
N ASP A 200 -10.95 -22.71 -35.06
CA ASP A 200 -10.29 -22.92 -36.36
C ASP A 200 -8.76 -22.79 -36.30
N TRP A 201 -8.18 -22.72 -35.10
CA TRP A 201 -6.74 -22.57 -34.94
C TRP A 201 -5.98 -23.71 -35.63
N LYS A 202 -5.02 -23.34 -36.48
CA LYS A 202 -4.12 -24.26 -37.18
C LYS A 202 -2.67 -23.90 -36.89
N ARG A 203 -1.82 -24.91 -36.77
CA ARG A 203 -0.37 -24.71 -36.63
C ARG A 203 0.14 -23.90 -37.84
N PRO A 204 0.80 -22.74 -37.64
CA PRO A 204 1.39 -22.01 -38.75
C PRO A 204 2.49 -22.86 -39.40
N GLN A 205 2.45 -22.96 -40.73
CA GLN A 205 3.50 -23.64 -41.47
C GLN A 205 4.79 -22.83 -41.36
N PRO A 206 5.96 -23.48 -41.17
CA PRO A 206 7.22 -22.77 -41.13
C PRO A 206 7.44 -22.06 -42.48
N LYS A 207 7.74 -20.76 -42.43
CA LYS A 207 8.23 -20.05 -43.63
C LYS A 207 9.59 -20.66 -43.97
N ARG A 208 9.67 -21.27 -45.16
CA ARG A 208 10.92 -21.81 -45.73
C ARG A 208 11.87 -20.69 -46.10
#